data_AF-A0A6L3XSQ2-F1
#
_entry.id   AF-A0A6L3XSQ2-F1
#
_cell.length_a   1.000
_cell.length_b   1.000
_cell.length_c   1.000
_cell.angle_alpha   90.00
_cell.angle_beta   90.00
_cell.angle_gamma   90.00
#
_symmetry.space_group_name_H-M   'P 1'
#
loop_
_entity.id
_entity.type
_entity.pdbx_description
1 polymer ?
#
loop_
_entity_poly.entity_id
_entity_poly.type
_entity_poly.pdbx_seq_one_letter_code
_entity_poly.pdbx_strand_id
1 'polypeptide(L)'
;ALIDADLARLAVQNEWEGIVVYGSVRQVDDLEDLDIGIQAIAAIPVGAAGDGIGESDVRVNFGGVTFFSGDHLYADNTGIILSEDALDIE
;
A
#
# COMPACT_ATOMS: atom_id res chain seq x y z
N ALA A 1 -4.86 -8.67 8.99
CA ALA A 1 -4.97 -7.73 7.86
C ALA A 1 -4.60 -6.35 8.37
N LEU A 2 -3.63 -5.70 7.72
CA LEU A 2 -3.13 -4.37 8.10
C LEU A 2 -4.05 -3.26 7.58
N ILE A 3 -4.63 -3.46 6.39
CA ILE A 3 -5.59 -2.53 5.79
C ILE A 3 -6.96 -3.19 5.73
N ASP A 4 -7.97 -2.42 6.10
CA ASP A 4 -9.38 -2.73 5.98
C ASP A 4 -10.13 -1.55 5.35
N ALA A 5 -11.45 -1.68 5.18
CA ALA A 5 -12.25 -0.70 4.46
C ALA A 5 -12.24 0.69 5.13
N ASP A 6 -12.21 0.75 6.47
CA ASP A 6 -12.23 2.02 7.20
C ASP A 6 -10.91 2.77 7.02
N LEU A 7 -9.77 2.06 7.11
CA LEU A 7 -8.46 2.66 6.88
C LEU A 7 -8.25 3.07 5.41
N ALA A 8 -8.74 2.27 4.47
CA ALA A 8 -8.68 2.60 3.04
C ALA A 8 -9.55 3.83 2.70
N ARG A 9 -10.76 3.94 3.27
CA ARG A 9 -11.60 5.15 3.12
C ARG A 9 -10.93 6.39 3.70
N LEU A 10 -10.21 6.25 4.81
CA LEU A 10 -9.44 7.36 5.38
C LEU A 10 -8.31 7.79 4.43
N ALA A 11 -7.62 6.84 3.78
CA ALA A 11 -6.60 7.15 2.79
C ALA A 11 -7.18 7.91 1.59
N VAL A 12 -8.32 7.46 1.05
CA VAL A 12 -9.07 8.16 -0.01
C VAL A 12 -9.42 9.59 0.40
N GLN A 13 -9.96 9.78 1.62
CA GLN A 13 -10.31 11.11 2.15
C GLN A 13 -9.11 12.06 2.27
N ASN A 14 -7.90 11.51 2.41
CA ASN A 14 -6.65 12.27 2.47
C ASN A 14 -5.91 12.28 1.12
N GLU A 15 -6.57 11.95 0.02
CA GLU A 15 -6.03 12.02 -1.34
C GLU A 15 -4.77 11.17 -1.54
N TRP A 16 -4.69 10.01 -0.89
CA TRP A 16 -3.61 9.05 -1.15
C TRP A 16 -3.83 8.36 -2.50
N GLU A 17 -2.82 8.37 -3.37
CA GLU A 17 -2.85 7.70 -4.68
C GLU A 17 -2.94 6.17 -4.57
N GLY A 18 -2.29 5.60 -3.54
CA GLY A 18 -2.27 4.16 -3.36
C GLY A 18 -1.51 3.67 -2.13
N ILE A 19 -1.66 2.37 -1.85
CA ILE A 19 -1.04 1.67 -0.72
C ILE A 19 -0.46 0.34 -1.21
N VAL A 20 0.83 0.12 -0.94
CA VAL A 20 1.48 -1.18 -1.14
C VAL A 20 1.72 -1.83 0.22
N VAL A 21 1.10 -2.99 0.44
CA VAL A 21 1.15 -3.74 1.70
C VAL A 21 1.92 -5.04 1.47
N TYR A 22 3.15 -5.12 1.97
CA TYR A 22 3.85 -6.40 2.07
C TYR A 22 3.29 -7.24 3.24
N GLY A 23 2.04 -7.67 3.09
CA GLY A 23 1.22 -8.29 4.11
C GLY A 23 -0.20 -8.53 3.58
N SER A 24 -1.17 -8.66 4.49
CA SER A 24 -2.56 -8.98 4.12
C SER A 24 -3.53 -7.82 4.32
N VAL A 25 -4.59 -7.81 3.52
CA VAL A 25 -5.75 -6.90 3.63
C VAL A 25 -7.03 -7.69 3.97
N ARG A 26 -8.15 -7.00 4.15
CA ARG A 26 -9.47 -7.61 4.38
C ARG A 26 -10.60 -6.77 3.79
N GLN A 27 -11.81 -7.32 3.79
CA GLN A 27 -13.01 -6.68 3.23
C GLN A 27 -12.81 -6.31 1.76
N VAL A 28 -12.32 -7.28 0.97
CA VAL A 28 -11.91 -7.03 -0.43
C VAL A 28 -13.03 -6.49 -1.31
N ASP A 29 -14.28 -6.89 -1.06
CA ASP A 29 -15.46 -6.36 -1.76
C ASP A 29 -15.62 -4.85 -1.51
N ASP A 30 -15.43 -4.39 -0.27
CA ASP A 30 -15.47 -2.96 0.07
C ASP A 30 -14.27 -2.21 -0.51
N LEU A 31 -13.08 -2.85 -0.58
CA LEU A 31 -11.85 -2.23 -1.09
C LEU A 31 -11.90 -2.01 -2.61
N GLU A 32 -12.52 -2.93 -3.36
CA GLU A 32 -12.65 -2.84 -4.82
C GLU A 32 -13.48 -1.62 -5.27
N ASP A 33 -14.40 -1.16 -4.43
CA ASP A 33 -15.27 -0.01 -4.72
C ASP A 33 -14.62 1.37 -4.41
N LEU A 34 -13.40 1.39 -3.84
CA LEU A 34 -12.71 2.62 -3.47
C LEU A 34 -11.79 3.12 -4.58
N ASP A 35 -11.78 4.44 -4.78
CA ASP A 35 -10.92 5.13 -5.75
C ASP A 35 -9.50 5.32 -5.18
N ILE A 36 -8.78 4.19 -4.96
CA ILE A 36 -7.39 4.14 -4.48
C ILE A 36 -6.72 2.84 -4.94
N GLY A 37 -5.45 2.91 -5.36
CA GLY A 37 -4.69 1.70 -5.70
C GLY A 37 -4.28 0.90 -4.45
N ILE A 38 -4.58 -0.40 -4.39
CA ILE A 38 -4.13 -1.27 -3.28
C ILE A 38 -3.44 -2.53 -3.82
N GLN A 39 -2.16 -2.70 -3.48
CA GLN A 39 -1.38 -3.90 -3.77
C GLN A 39 -1.07 -4.64 -2.48
N ALA A 40 -1.42 -5.93 -2.39
CA ALA A 40 -1.23 -6.74 -1.19
C ALA A 40 -0.95 -8.21 -1.51
N ILE A 41 -0.39 -8.95 -0.54
CA ILE A 41 -0.02 -10.36 -0.73
C ILE A 41 -1.23 -11.29 -0.68
N ALA A 42 -2.19 -11.03 0.21
CA ALA A 42 -3.35 -11.89 0.40
C ALA A 42 -4.50 -11.18 1.15
N ALA A 43 -5.67 -11.82 1.17
CA ALA A 43 -6.78 -11.45 2.03
C ALA A 43 -6.87 -12.38 3.26
N ILE A 44 -7.21 -11.82 4.43
CA ILE A 44 -7.51 -12.59 5.65
C ILE A 44 -8.56 -11.84 6.50
N PRO A 45 -9.59 -12.50 7.06
CA PRO A 45 -10.65 -11.79 7.77
C PRO A 45 -10.21 -11.16 9.11
N VAL A 46 -9.17 -11.70 9.74
CA VAL A 46 -8.67 -11.25 11.05
C VAL A 46 -7.91 -9.93 10.89
N GLY A 47 -8.36 -8.88 11.59
CA GLY A 47 -7.68 -7.58 11.66
C GLY A 47 -6.38 -7.62 12.48
N ALA A 48 -5.44 -6.72 12.18
CA ALA A 48 -4.24 -6.54 12.99
C ALA A 48 -4.54 -5.77 14.29
N ALA A 49 -3.64 -5.87 15.28
CA ALA A 49 -3.70 -5.06 16.50
C ALA A 49 -3.34 -3.59 16.19
N GLY A 50 -3.88 -2.66 16.99
CA GLY A 50 -3.72 -1.21 16.82
C GLY A 50 -2.75 -0.55 17.80
N ASP A 51 -1.76 -1.28 18.31
CA ASP A 51 -0.89 -0.81 19.42
C ASP A 51 0.18 0.21 19.00
N GLY A 52 0.23 0.59 17.72
CA GLY A 52 1.17 1.61 17.20
C GLY A 52 2.64 1.16 17.16
N ILE A 53 2.91 -0.14 17.21
CA ILE A 53 4.26 -0.69 17.16
C ILE A 53 4.75 -0.71 15.71
N GLY A 54 5.89 -0.06 15.45
CA GLY A 54 6.55 -0.02 14.15
C GLY A 54 7.49 1.17 14.04
N GLU A 55 8.14 1.29 12.88
CA GLU A 55 8.97 2.43 12.52
C GLU A 55 8.40 3.07 11.25
N SER A 56 8.43 4.40 11.16
CA SER A 56 8.03 5.17 9.98
C SER A 56 9.24 5.74 9.26
N ASP A 57 9.13 5.94 7.95
CA ASP A 57 10.15 6.59 7.11
C ASP A 57 11.55 5.95 7.17
N VAL A 58 11.62 4.64 7.47
CA VAL A 58 12.85 3.86 7.46
C VAL A 58 13.00 3.09 6.15
N ARG A 59 14.24 2.78 5.78
CA ARG A 59 14.55 1.90 4.67
C ARG A 59 13.93 0.52 4.90
N VAL A 60 13.14 0.04 3.95
CA VAL A 60 12.55 -1.31 3.98
C VAL A 60 12.97 -2.13 2.76
N ASN A 61 12.93 -3.45 2.89
CA ASN A 61 13.25 -4.37 1.79
C ASN A 61 12.23 -5.51 1.73
N PHE A 62 11.62 -5.68 0.57
CA PHE A 62 10.73 -6.80 0.27
C PHE A 62 10.63 -7.00 -1.25
N GLY A 63 10.21 -8.17 -1.70
CA GLY A 63 10.14 -8.49 -3.13
C GLY A 63 11.50 -8.37 -3.86
N GLY A 64 12.62 -8.41 -3.14
CA GLY A 64 13.95 -8.19 -3.70
C GLY A 64 14.31 -6.72 -3.99
N VAL A 65 13.40 -5.77 -3.68
CA VAL A 65 13.58 -4.33 -3.88
C VAL A 65 13.77 -3.64 -2.54
N THR A 66 14.67 -2.65 -2.50
CA THR A 66 14.83 -1.76 -1.35
C THR A 66 14.08 -0.47 -1.63
N PHE A 67 13.26 -0.02 -0.68
CA PHE A 67 12.50 1.23 -0.75
C PHE A 67 13.10 2.24 0.23
N PHE A 68 13.31 3.46 -0.25
CA PHE A 68 13.69 4.62 0.54
C PHE A 68 12.54 5.63 0.57
N SER A 69 12.39 6.32 1.69
CA SER A 69 11.47 7.44 1.77
C SER A 69 11.87 8.52 0.75
N GLY A 70 10.93 8.87 -0.12
CA GLY A 70 11.16 9.81 -1.23
C GLY A 70 11.27 9.15 -2.60
N ASP A 71 11.44 7.83 -2.68
CA ASP A 71 11.39 7.12 -3.97
C ASP A 71 10.00 7.24 -4.61
N HIS A 72 9.97 7.15 -5.94
CA HIS A 72 8.77 7.14 -6.75
C HIS A 72 8.36 5.72 -7.11
N LEU A 73 7.16 5.32 -6.69
CA LEU A 73 6.58 4.00 -6.95
C LEU A 73 5.48 4.11 -8.00
N TYR A 74 5.49 3.20 -8.96
CA TYR A 74 4.45 3.08 -9.98
C TYR A 74 3.93 1.64 -9.98
N ALA A 75 2.61 1.47 -10.04
CA ALA A 75 1.98 0.17 -9.98
C ALA A 75 0.78 0.10 -10.94
N ASP A 76 0.61 -1.07 -11.55
CA ASP A 76 -0.55 -1.43 -12.36
C ASP A 76 -0.96 -2.89 -12.08
N ASN A 77 -1.85 -3.44 -12.91
CA ASN A 77 -2.26 -4.85 -12.80
C ASN A 77 -1.15 -5.84 -13.20
N THR A 78 -0.08 -5.38 -13.85
CA THR A 78 1.04 -6.21 -14.30
C THR A 78 2.11 -6.32 -13.22
N GLY A 79 2.41 -5.23 -12.51
CA GLY A 79 3.42 -5.22 -11.47
C GLY A 79 3.68 -3.86 -10.84
N ILE A 80 4.79 -3.81 -10.08
CA ILE A 80 5.24 -2.64 -9.33
C ILE A 80 6.69 -2.35 -9.72
N ILE A 81 6.99 -1.09 -10.01
CA ILE A 81 8.34 -0.59 -10.26
C ILE A 81 8.68 0.57 -9.32
N LEU A 82 9.97 0.82 -9.13
CA LEU A 82 10.50 1.85 -8.27
C LEU A 82 11.57 2.65 -9.00
N SER A 83 11.60 3.95 -8.80
CA SER A 83 12.59 4.88 -9.33
C SER A 83 13.00 5.88 -8.25
N GLU A 84 14.27 6.25 -8.21
CA GLU A 84 14.77 7.30 -7.30
C GLU A 84 14.24 8.68 -7.72
N ASP A 85 14.17 8.93 -9.03
CA ASP A 85 13.60 10.16 -9.61
C ASP A 85 12.22 9.88 -10.24
N ALA A 86 11.36 10.89 -10.25
CA ALA A 86 10.07 10.81 -10.94
C ALA A 86 10.28 10.49 -12.44
N LEU A 87 9.62 9.43 -12.90
CA LEU A 87 9.55 9.08 -14.31
C LEU A 87 8.57 10.01 -15.03
N ASP A 88 8.94 10.42 -16.24
CA ASP A 88 8.01 11.10 -17.15
C ASP A 88 6.91 10.13 -17.56
N ILE A 89 5.68 10.49 -17.20
CA ILE A 89 4.47 9.79 -17.62
C ILE A 89 3.84 10.64 -18.71
N GLU A 90 3.92 10.19 -19.96
CA GLU A 90 3.19 10.82 -21.09
C GLU A 90 1.68 10.62 -20.99
#